data_AF-A0A971MMN1-F1
#
_entry.id   AF-A0A971MMN1-F1
#
_cell.length_a   1.000
_cell.length_b   1.000
_cell.length_c   1.000
_cell.angle_alpha   90.00
_cell.angle_beta   90.00
_cell.angle_gamma   90.00
#
_symmetry.space_group_name_H-M   'P 1'
#
loop_
_entity.id
_entity.type
_entity.pdbx_description
1 polymer ?
#
loop_
_entity_poly.entity_id
_entity_poly.type
_entity_poly.pdbx_seq_one_letter_code
_entity_poly.pdbx_strand_id
1 'polypeptide(L)'
;MMGIGLECWCRLRGYDQINHDLARMNLPVVIGVDRAGLVGDDGETHQGVFDISFLRSIPNLILSQPKDAQEAQNLLYSAFLENKPYFIRYPRGYEKYKKVESYQYIQPGTWTKTIVGENPGCIVICYGPEVDK
;
A
#
# COMPACT_ATOMS: atom_id res chain seq x y z
N MET A 1 -11.46 -18.44 5.83
CA MET A 1 -10.27 -17.61 5.57
C MET A 1 -10.71 -16.16 5.73
N MET A 2 -10.34 -15.55 6.87
CA MET A 2 -10.97 -14.33 7.38
C MET A 2 -10.33 -13.11 6.70
N GLY A 3 -10.84 -12.75 5.52
CA GLY A 3 -10.50 -11.48 4.87
C GLY A 3 -11.31 -10.37 5.53
N ILE A 4 -10.71 -9.63 6.46
CA ILE A 4 -11.34 -8.46 7.05
C ILE A 4 -11.04 -7.28 6.13
N GLY A 5 -12.01 -6.88 5.30
CA GLY A 5 -12.00 -5.57 4.66
C GLY A 5 -12.18 -4.50 5.74
N LEU A 6 -11.09 -3.88 6.18
CA LEU A 6 -11.09 -2.81 7.17
C LEU A 6 -11.19 -1.46 6.45
N GLU A 7 -12.34 -1.16 5.84
CA GLU A 7 -12.50 0.07 5.06
C GLU A 7 -12.47 1.37 5.88
N CYS A 8 -12.46 1.33 7.21
CA CYS A 8 -12.33 2.55 8.04
C CYS A 8 -11.65 2.34 9.41
N TRP A 9 -11.41 1.11 9.86
CA TRP A 9 -11.04 0.82 11.25
C TRP A 9 -9.55 0.97 11.57
N CYS A 10 -8.66 0.92 10.56
CA CYS A 10 -7.23 1.20 10.75
C CYS A 10 -6.93 2.69 10.95
N ARG A 11 -7.89 3.59 10.68
CA ARG A 11 -7.63 5.03 10.73
C ARG A 11 -7.63 5.52 12.18
N LEU A 12 -6.41 5.70 12.72
CA LEU A 12 -6.07 6.22 14.06
C LEU A 12 -6.59 5.43 15.27
N ARG A 13 -7.64 4.60 15.13
CA ARG A 13 -8.20 3.80 16.23
C ARG A 13 -7.51 2.46 16.41
N GLY A 14 -7.00 1.89 15.31
CA GLY A 14 -6.27 0.62 15.29
C GLY A 14 -4.76 0.74 15.55
N TYR A 15 -4.24 1.93 15.85
CA TYR A 15 -2.79 2.16 15.96
C TYR A 15 -2.14 1.29 17.03
N ASP A 16 -2.78 1.18 18.19
CA ASP A 16 -2.27 0.39 19.31
C ASP A 16 -2.24 -1.10 18.95
N GLN A 17 -3.30 -1.63 18.33
CA GLN A 17 -3.35 -3.02 17.89
C GLN A 17 -2.32 -3.31 16.80
N ILE A 18 -2.11 -2.38 15.86
CA ILE A 18 -1.08 -2.54 14.82
C ILE A 18 0.32 -2.59 15.45
N ASN A 19 0.62 -1.69 16.39
CA ASN A 19 1.94 -1.62 17.00
C ASN A 19 2.16 -2.78 17.99
N HIS A 20 1.27 -2.92 18.96
CA HIS A 20 1.41 -3.83 20.08
C HIS A 20 1.13 -5.28 19.68
N ASP A 21 0.10 -5.54 18.88
CA ASP A 21 -0.34 -6.90 18.58
C ASP A 21 0.23 -7.41 17.25
N LEU A 22 0.33 -6.58 16.20
CA LEU A 22 0.86 -7.03 14.91
C LEU A 22 2.38 -6.88 14.80
N ALA A 23 2.90 -5.67 14.97
CA ALA A 23 4.29 -5.35 14.68
C ALA A 23 5.27 -5.96 15.69
N ARG A 24 4.91 -5.93 16.97
CA ARG A 24 5.75 -6.50 18.04
C ARG A 24 5.88 -8.02 17.94
N MET A 25 4.78 -8.71 17.65
CA MET A 25 4.76 -10.17 17.48
C MET A 25 5.16 -10.61 16.06
N ASN A 26 5.37 -9.65 15.13
CA ASN A 26 5.66 -9.90 13.72
C ASN A 26 4.67 -10.88 13.07
N LEU A 27 3.38 -10.68 13.32
CA LEU A 27 2.34 -11.59 12.83
C LEU A 27 2.14 -11.44 11.31
N PRO A 28 1.94 -12.56 10.58
CA PRO A 28 1.73 -12.54 9.13
C PRO A 28 0.31 -12.11 8.77
N VAL A 29 0.00 -10.83 8.96
CA VAL A 29 -1.30 -10.24 8.68
C VAL A 29 -1.17 -9.27 7.51
N VAL A 30 -2.03 -9.45 6.50
CA VAL A 30 -2.14 -8.56 5.34
C VAL A 30 -3.35 -7.64 5.54
N ILE A 31 -3.11 -6.32 5.48
CA ILE A 31 -4.14 -5.29 5.67
C ILE A 31 -4.23 -4.44 4.41
N GLY A 32 -5.43 -4.39 3.83
CA GLY A 32 -5.79 -3.42 2.80
C GLY A 32 -6.23 -2.10 3.42
N VAL A 33 -5.57 -1.00 3.06
CA VAL A 33 -5.93 0.36 3.48
C VAL A 33 -6.65 1.03 2.32
N ASP A 34 -7.99 1.03 2.39
CA ASP A 34 -8.83 1.72 1.43
C ASP A 34 -8.91 3.23 1.73
N ARG A 35 -9.22 4.03 0.70
CA ARG A 35 -9.31 5.49 0.73
C ARG A 35 -8.04 6.16 1.26
N ALA A 36 -6.89 5.67 0.81
CA ALA A 36 -5.61 6.28 1.13
C ALA A 36 -5.42 7.62 0.39
N GLY A 37 -4.81 8.61 1.04
CA GLY A 37 -4.59 9.94 0.45
C GLY A 37 -5.83 10.85 0.52
N LEU A 38 -5.97 11.74 -0.48
CA LEU A 38 -7.02 12.75 -0.50
C LEU A 38 -8.36 12.15 -0.98
N VAL A 39 -9.40 12.25 -0.17
CA VAL A 39 -10.70 11.59 -0.40
C VAL A 39 -11.76 12.56 -0.99
N GLY A 40 -11.42 13.83 -1.16
CA GLY A 40 -12.28 14.83 -1.80
C GLY A 40 -13.55 15.11 -1.00
N ASP A 41 -14.70 14.66 -1.52
CA ASP A 41 -16.06 15.02 -1.08
C ASP A 41 -16.43 14.60 0.35
N ASP A 42 -15.69 13.68 0.97
CA ASP A 42 -16.00 13.21 2.34
C ASP A 42 -15.52 14.20 3.44
N GLY A 43 -14.96 15.35 3.06
CA GLY A 43 -14.53 16.41 3.98
C GLY A 43 -13.18 16.15 4.67
N GLU A 44 -12.72 17.10 5.47
CA GLU A 44 -11.38 17.09 6.10
C GLU A 44 -11.18 15.94 7.11
N THR A 45 -12.25 15.48 7.74
CA THR A 45 -12.21 14.42 8.77
C THR A 45 -12.01 13.02 8.20
N HIS A 46 -12.15 12.84 6.89
CA HIS A 46 -12.06 11.53 6.22
C HIS A 46 -10.82 11.41 5.31
N GLN A 47 -9.82 12.26 5.49
CA GLN A 47 -8.59 12.22 4.70
C GLN A 47 -7.66 11.10 5.18
N GLY A 48 -7.17 10.26 4.25
CA GLY A 48 -6.20 9.17 4.49
C GLY A 48 -4.76 9.64 4.33
N VAL A 49 -4.46 10.87 4.74
CA VAL A 49 -3.16 11.50 4.49
C VAL A 49 -2.10 11.08 5.51
N PHE A 50 -2.51 10.57 6.68
CA PHE A 50 -1.61 10.25 7.78
C PHE A 50 -1.10 8.81 7.78
N ASP A 51 -1.64 7.94 6.91
CA ASP A 51 -1.34 6.49 6.86
C ASP A 51 0.16 6.20 6.80
N ILE A 52 0.87 6.89 5.91
CA ILE A 52 2.31 6.71 5.73
C ILE A 52 3.05 7.13 7.00
N SER A 53 2.71 8.31 7.54
CA SER A 53 3.43 8.90 8.65
C SER A 53 3.38 8.03 9.91
N PHE A 54 2.21 7.44 10.22
CA PHE A 54 2.08 6.60 11.41
C PHE A 54 2.56 5.16 11.19
N LEU A 55 2.33 4.56 10.01
CA LEU A 55 2.79 3.18 9.75
C LEU A 55 4.31 3.12 9.62
N ARG A 56 4.93 4.14 9.02
CA ARG A 56 6.39 4.18 8.83
C ARG A 56 7.17 4.23 10.15
N SER A 57 6.59 4.77 11.22
CA SER A 57 7.24 4.79 12.53
C SER A 57 7.23 3.44 13.26
N ILE A 58 6.40 2.48 12.81
CA ILE A 58 6.26 1.18 13.46
C ILE A 58 7.28 0.20 12.81
N PRO A 59 8.13 -0.46 13.60
CA PRO A 59 9.12 -1.40 13.07
C PRO A 59 8.47 -2.67 12.52
N ASN A 60 9.19 -3.43 11.70
CA ASN A 60 8.77 -4.72 11.14
C ASN A 60 7.51 -4.68 10.25
N LEU A 61 7.05 -3.50 9.84
CA LEU A 61 5.95 -3.36 8.90
C LEU A 61 6.46 -3.22 7.47
N ILE A 62 5.78 -3.87 6.54
CA ILE A 62 5.92 -3.61 5.10
C ILE A 62 4.74 -2.75 4.67
N LEU A 63 5.03 -1.59 4.06
CA LEU A 63 4.04 -0.70 3.48
C LEU A 63 4.29 -0.61 1.97
N SER A 64 3.27 -0.88 1.16
CA SER A 64 3.34 -0.71 -0.28
C SER A 64 2.09 -0.03 -0.83
N GLN A 65 2.24 0.57 -2.01
CA GLN A 65 1.18 1.23 -2.74
C GLN A 65 1.30 0.83 -4.22
N PRO A 66 0.30 0.16 -4.80
CA PRO A 66 0.31 -0.19 -6.22
C PRO A 66 0.12 1.06 -7.10
N LYS A 67 0.72 1.02 -8.28
CA LYS A 67 0.49 1.98 -9.37
C LYS A 67 -0.73 1.62 -10.21
N ASP A 68 -0.98 0.32 -10.41
CA ASP A 68 -2.03 -0.21 -11.28
C ASP A 68 -2.69 -1.48 -10.70
N ALA A 69 -3.77 -1.95 -11.33
CA ALA A 69 -4.49 -3.15 -10.90
C ALA A 69 -3.68 -4.45 -11.03
N GLN A 70 -2.67 -4.50 -11.90
CA GLN A 70 -1.79 -5.66 -12.08
C GLN A 70 -0.76 -5.74 -10.95
N GLU A 71 -0.13 -4.62 -10.61
CA GLU A 71 0.78 -4.47 -9.50
C GLU A 71 0.06 -4.68 -8.17
N ALA A 72 -1.19 -4.22 -8.03
CA ALA A 72 -2.01 -4.53 -6.85
C ALA A 72 -2.18 -6.04 -6.63
N GLN A 73 -2.43 -6.80 -7.70
CA GLN A 73 -2.52 -8.26 -7.65
C GLN A 73 -1.16 -8.90 -7.28
N ASN A 74 -0.06 -8.41 -7.84
CA ASN A 74 1.29 -8.91 -7.55
C ASN A 74 1.76 -8.58 -6.12
N LEU A 75 1.44 -7.38 -5.62
CA LEU A 75 1.74 -6.98 -4.25
C LEU A 75 0.92 -7.80 -3.25
N LEU A 76 -0.35 -8.06 -3.54
CA LEU A 76 -1.17 -8.94 -2.72
C LEU A 76 -0.59 -10.37 -2.67
N TYR A 77 -0.17 -10.90 -3.82
CA TYR A 77 0.52 -12.19 -3.89
C TYR A 77 1.82 -12.17 -3.05
N SER A 78 2.62 -11.12 -3.18
CA SER A 78 3.88 -10.96 -2.44
C SER A 78 3.64 -10.83 -0.93
N ALA A 79 2.58 -10.15 -0.51
CA ALA A 79 2.22 -9.98 0.88
C ALA A 79 1.93 -11.30 1.59
N PHE A 80 1.30 -12.26 0.89
CA PHE A 80 1.08 -13.60 1.43
C PHE A 80 2.36 -14.44 1.56
N LEU A 81 3.44 -14.07 0.86
CA LEU A 81 4.72 -14.80 0.90
C LEU A 81 5.69 -14.26 1.96
N GLU A 82 5.61 -12.97 2.32
CA GLU A 82 6.56 -12.32 3.25
C GLU A 82 6.45 -12.79 4.71
N ASN A 83 5.36 -13.44 5.10
CA ASN A 83 5.08 -13.90 6.47
C ASN A 83 5.36 -12.82 7.55
N LYS A 84 5.02 -11.57 7.22
CA LYS A 84 5.22 -10.37 8.04
C LYS A 84 3.97 -9.48 7.97
N PRO A 85 3.78 -8.54 8.90
CA PRO A 85 2.75 -7.53 8.79
C PRO A 85 2.90 -6.73 7.49
N TYR A 86 1.89 -6.77 6.62
CA TYR A 86 1.95 -6.18 5.29
C TYR A 86 0.74 -5.29 5.05
N PHE A 87 0.99 -4.03 4.69
CA PHE A 87 -0.02 -3.02 4.44
C PHE A 87 0.00 -2.63 2.96
N ILE A 88 -1.13 -2.82 2.29
CA ILE A 88 -1.33 -2.39 0.90
C ILE A 88 -2.31 -1.24 0.91
N ARG A 89 -1.85 -0.03 0.58
CA ARG A 89 -2.70 1.15 0.55
C ARG A 89 -3.12 1.47 -0.88
N TYR A 90 -4.37 1.87 -1.09
CA TYR A 90 -4.86 2.29 -2.39
C TYR A 90 -5.83 3.47 -2.24
N PRO A 91 -5.76 4.46 -3.13
CA PRO A 91 -6.63 5.62 -3.07
C PRO A 91 -8.04 5.27 -3.55
N ARG A 92 -8.99 6.15 -3.22
CA ARG A 92 -10.34 6.07 -3.75
C ARG A 92 -10.29 6.26 -5.27
N GLY A 93 -10.81 5.29 -6.01
CA GLY A 93 -10.83 5.35 -7.46
C GLY A 93 -11.25 4.02 -8.07
N TYR A 94 -11.31 4.00 -9.40
CA TYR A 94 -11.58 2.80 -10.17
C TYR A 94 -10.46 2.59 -11.16
N GLU A 95 -9.91 1.38 -11.17
CA GLU A 95 -8.97 0.93 -12.18
C GLU A 95 -9.57 -0.21 -12.98
N LYS A 96 -9.16 -0.34 -14.25
CA LYS A 96 -9.61 -1.45 -15.09
C LYS A 96 -9.01 -2.75 -14.55
N TYR A 97 -9.85 -3.58 -13.95
CA TYR A 97 -9.42 -4.90 -13.52
C TYR A 97 -9.15 -5.78 -14.74
N LYS A 98 -7.91 -6.27 -14.83
CA LYS A 98 -7.50 -7.33 -15.74
C LYS A 98 -6.92 -8.46 -14.90
N LYS A 99 -7.51 -9.65 -15.02
CA LYS A 99 -6.95 -10.85 -14.40
C LYS A 99 -5.57 -11.11 -15.00
N VAL A 100 -4.55 -11.20 -14.15
CA VAL A 100 -3.23 -11.66 -14.57
C VAL A 100 -3.23 -13.17 -14.79
N GLU A 101 -2.50 -13.62 -15.80
CA GLU A 101 -2.28 -15.05 -16.08
C GLU A 101 -1.32 -15.68 -15.08
N SER A 102 -0.35 -14.90 -14.59
CA SER A 102 0.61 -15.30 -13.57
C SER A 102 0.91 -14.16 -12.59
N TYR A 103 1.06 -14.50 -11.32
CA TYR A 103 1.47 -13.55 -10.29
C TYR A 103 2.99 -13.47 -10.21
N GLN A 104 3.52 -12.26 -10.12
CA GLN A 104 4.95 -12.02 -9.94
C GLN A 104 5.22 -11.60 -8.51
N TYR A 105 6.25 -12.20 -7.90
CA TYR A 105 6.73 -11.77 -6.60
C TYR A 105 7.51 -10.46 -6.74
N ILE A 106 7.08 -9.45 -6.00
CA ILE A 106 7.73 -8.15 -5.89
C ILE A 106 8.40 -8.11 -4.52
N GLN A 107 9.73 -8.05 -4.52
CA GLN A 107 10.50 -7.97 -3.29
C GLN A 107 10.21 -6.63 -2.59
N PRO A 108 9.82 -6.64 -1.30
CA PRO A 108 9.63 -5.41 -0.54
C PRO A 108 10.88 -4.52 -0.53
N GLY A 109 10.68 -3.21 -0.69
CA GLY A 109 11.76 -2.23 -0.73
C GLY A 109 12.42 -2.04 -2.10
N THR A 110 11.92 -2.71 -3.13
CA THR A 110 12.34 -2.47 -4.53
C THR A 110 11.51 -1.36 -5.19
N TRP A 111 12.11 -0.70 -6.18
CA TRP A 111 11.50 0.40 -6.94
C TRP A 111 11.69 0.15 -8.43
N THR A 112 10.70 0.50 -9.23
CA THR A 112 10.81 0.49 -10.70
C THR A 112 11.43 1.80 -11.18
N LYS A 113 12.47 1.71 -12.01
CA LYS A 113 13.11 2.86 -12.63
C LYS A 113 12.66 3.01 -14.08
N THR A 114 12.07 4.15 -14.40
CA THR A 114 11.76 4.55 -15.78
C THR A 114 12.68 5.69 -16.17
N ILE A 115 13.35 5.58 -17.32
CA ILE A 115 14.22 6.64 -17.86
C ILE A 115 13.51 7.24 -19.06
N VAL A 116 13.30 8.56 -19.03
CA VAL A 116 12.74 9.33 -20.14
C VAL A 116 13.86 10.18 -20.74
N GLY A 117 14.22 9.89 -21.98
CA GLY A 117 15.31 10.57 -22.72
C GLY A 117 16.70 9.96 -22.52
N GLU A 118 17.67 10.38 -23.35
CA GLU A 118 19.04 9.82 -23.36
C GLU A 118 19.94 10.35 -22.23
N ASN A 119 19.64 11.52 -21.67
CA ASN A 119 20.41 12.12 -20.58
C ASN A 119 19.52 12.91 -19.60
N PRO A 120 18.94 12.25 -18.58
CA PRO A 120 18.04 12.92 -17.64
C PRO A 120 18.81 13.82 -16.67
N GLY A 121 18.45 15.11 -16.60
CA GLY A 121 19.02 16.07 -15.65
C GLY A 121 18.33 16.11 -14.27
N CYS A 122 17.27 15.31 -14.08
CA CYS A 122 16.47 15.28 -12.85
C CYS A 122 16.04 13.84 -12.53
N ILE A 123 15.95 13.53 -11.24
CA ILE A 123 15.38 12.27 -10.74
C ILE A 123 14.13 12.62 -9.94
N VAL A 124 12.99 12.07 -10.37
CA VAL A 124 11.72 12.21 -9.66
C VAL A 124 11.40 10.87 -9.00
N ILE A 125 11.07 10.90 -7.72
CA ILE A 125 10.65 9.73 -6.95
C ILE A 125 9.17 9.92 -6.63
N CYS A 126 8.32 9.12 -7.27
CA CYS A 126 6.87 9.12 -7.09
C CYS A 126 6.38 7.74 -6.70
N TYR A 127 5.24 7.67 -6.03
CA TYR A 127 4.54 6.42 -5.72
C TYR A 127 3.03 6.66 -5.83
N GLY A 128 2.27 5.62 -6.18
CA GLY A 128 0.81 5.71 -6.32
C GLY A 128 0.30 5.69 -7.76
N PRO A 129 -1.02 5.94 -7.95
CA PRO A 129 -1.68 5.77 -9.25
C PRO A 129 -1.32 6.85 -10.28
N GLU A 130 -0.60 7.89 -9.87
CA GLU A 130 -0.20 9.00 -10.73
C GLU A 130 1.22 8.85 -11.28
N VAL A 131 1.91 7.72 -11.02
CA VAL A 131 3.29 7.51 -11.49
C VAL A 131 3.38 7.49 -13.03
N ASP A 132 2.35 7.00 -13.71
CA ASP A 132 2.32 6.86 -15.17
C ASP A 132 1.51 7.98 -15.88
N LYS A 133 1.07 9.02 -15.16
CA LYS A 133 0.34 10.18 -15.71
C LYS A 133 1.27 11.37 -15.95
#